data_AF-A0A6B2LGN7-F1
#
_entry.id   AF-A0A6B2LGN7-F1
#
_cell.length_a   1.000
_cell.length_b   1.000
_cell.length_c   1.000
_cell.angle_alpha   90.00
_cell.angle_beta   90.00
_cell.angle_gamma   90.00
#
_symmetry.space_group_name_H-M   'P 1'
#
loop_
_entity.id
_entity.type
_entity.pdbx_description
1 polymer ?
#
loop_
_entity_poly.entity_id
_entity_poly.type
_entity_poly.pdbx_seq_one_letter_code
_entity_poly.pdbx_strand_id
1 'polypeptide(L)'
;MICDQLAYAGFNVYLPDFQRGDPFNGDWPTFKPWVSKTPWSKVNADLQVLTHHLKQNGAASIGIMGFCWGSWVVFHASASADIKAGICVHPAIVKLSELFEENLDELVDHVKAPQLILNAGNDSDLFKEGGKYAVKLKERGLCEVVDYPDMTHGWVPRGNLSDPAVEAAVIDVTNRVIEYFQKHL
;
A
#
# COMPACT_ATOMS: atom_id res chain seq x y z
N MET A 1 1.97 16.31 0.25
CA MET A 1 2.77 16.08 -0.97
C MET A 1 2.16 15.01 -1.86
N ILE A 2 2.12 13.71 -1.50
CA ILE A 2 1.53 12.69 -2.41
C ILE A 2 0.01 12.82 -2.63
N CYS A 3 -0.77 13.13 -1.57
CA CYS A 3 -2.21 13.33 -1.74
C CYS A 3 -2.51 14.56 -2.61
N ASP A 4 -1.74 15.64 -2.44
CA ASP A 4 -1.88 16.84 -3.27
C ASP A 4 -1.49 16.54 -4.72
N GLN A 5 -0.41 15.80 -4.95
CA GLN A 5 0.03 15.39 -6.29
C GLN A 5 -1.04 14.55 -7.02
N LEU A 6 -1.69 13.62 -6.31
CA LEU A 6 -2.81 12.85 -6.86
C LEU A 6 -4.04 13.74 -7.12
N ALA A 7 -4.33 14.68 -6.23
CA ALA A 7 -5.42 15.63 -6.45
C ALA A 7 -5.15 16.52 -7.68
N TYR A 8 -3.92 17.01 -7.85
CA TYR A 8 -3.50 17.75 -9.05
C TYR A 8 -3.56 16.89 -10.33
N ALA A 9 -3.36 15.58 -10.22
CA ALA A 9 -3.52 14.64 -11.32
C ALA A 9 -4.99 14.30 -11.64
N GLY A 10 -5.95 14.86 -10.90
CA GLY A 10 -7.39 14.74 -11.17
C GLY A 10 -8.13 13.71 -10.32
N PHE A 11 -7.49 13.12 -9.29
CA PHE A 11 -8.15 12.15 -8.40
C PHE A 11 -8.83 12.84 -7.22
N ASN A 12 -9.98 12.29 -6.79
CA ASN A 12 -10.53 12.61 -5.48
C ASN A 12 -9.81 11.79 -4.40
N VAL A 13 -9.01 12.44 -3.56
CA VAL A 13 -8.11 11.77 -2.63
C VAL A 13 -8.64 11.83 -1.20
N TYR A 14 -8.65 10.68 -0.53
CA TYR A 14 -9.08 10.54 0.85
C TYR A 14 -7.99 9.84 1.65
N LEU A 15 -7.61 10.42 2.78
CA LEU A 15 -6.66 9.83 3.74
C LEU A 15 -7.40 9.56 5.06
N PRO A 16 -7.97 8.35 5.24
CA PRO A 16 -8.66 8.01 6.48
C PRO A 16 -7.68 7.84 7.65
N ASP A 17 -8.07 8.35 8.82
CA ASP A 17 -7.36 8.12 10.08
C ASP A 17 -7.81 6.80 10.73
N PHE A 18 -7.19 5.71 10.31
CA PHE A 18 -7.42 4.38 10.90
C PHE A 18 -6.91 4.26 12.34
N GLN A 19 -6.03 5.18 12.76
CA GLN A 19 -5.38 5.18 14.07
C GLN A 19 -6.13 6.03 15.10
N ARG A 20 -7.16 6.78 14.69
CA ARG A 20 -7.99 7.62 15.57
C ARG A 20 -7.18 8.60 16.40
N GLY A 21 -6.20 9.25 15.77
CA GLY A 21 -5.32 10.23 16.40
C GLY A 21 -4.26 9.63 17.33
N ASP A 22 -3.99 8.32 17.25
CA ASP A 22 -2.91 7.64 17.99
C ASP A 22 -1.72 7.32 17.05
N PRO A 23 -0.93 8.31 16.60
CA PRO A 23 0.21 8.06 15.71
C PRO A 23 1.29 7.24 16.39
N PHE A 24 1.96 6.39 15.62
CA PHE A 24 3.11 5.64 16.13
C PHE A 24 4.34 6.53 16.27
N ASN A 25 4.81 6.73 17.50
CA ASN A 25 6.03 7.48 17.83
C ASN A 25 7.08 6.61 18.55
N GLY A 26 6.90 5.29 18.52
CA GLY A 26 7.74 4.33 19.24
C GLY A 26 8.82 3.69 18.36
N ASP A 27 9.33 2.56 18.85
CA ASP A 27 10.34 1.71 18.23
C ASP A 27 9.80 0.29 17.94
N TRP A 28 10.58 -0.54 17.25
CA TRP A 28 10.14 -1.90 16.89
C TRP A 28 9.58 -2.74 18.06
N PRO A 29 10.19 -2.76 19.26
CA PRO A 29 9.62 -3.43 20.43
C PRO A 29 8.20 -2.98 20.80
N THR A 30 7.89 -1.69 20.63
CA THR A 30 6.57 -1.11 20.96
C THR A 30 5.59 -1.10 19.79
N PHE A 31 6.05 -1.47 18.59
CA PHE A 31 5.22 -1.50 17.38
C PHE A 31 4.10 -2.54 17.46
N LYS A 32 4.37 -3.78 17.93
CA LYS A 32 3.34 -4.83 18.01
C LYS A 32 2.16 -4.41 18.92
N PRO A 33 2.37 -4.00 20.19
CA PRO A 33 1.28 -3.53 21.03
C PRO A 33 0.49 -2.36 20.44
N TRP A 34 1.15 -1.44 19.73
CA TRP A 34 0.49 -0.31 19.08
C TRP A 34 -0.36 -0.75 17.89
N VAL A 35 0.20 -1.52 16.95
CA VAL A 35 -0.51 -1.92 15.73
C VAL A 35 -1.66 -2.89 16.02
N SER A 36 -1.55 -3.69 17.08
CA SER A 36 -2.63 -4.58 17.53
C SER A 36 -3.90 -3.84 17.97
N LYS A 37 -3.86 -2.53 18.24
CA LYS A 37 -5.06 -1.71 18.49
C LYS A 37 -5.94 -1.53 17.25
N THR A 38 -5.35 -1.70 16.06
CA THR A 38 -5.98 -1.49 14.75
C THR A 38 -5.89 -2.78 13.91
N PRO A 39 -6.56 -3.86 14.34
CA PRO A 39 -6.61 -5.11 13.57
C PRO A 39 -7.47 -4.95 12.32
N TRP A 40 -7.40 -5.93 11.40
CA TRP A 40 -8.07 -5.86 10.10
C TRP A 40 -9.57 -5.66 10.25
N SER A 41 -10.22 -6.27 11.25
CA SER A 41 -11.65 -6.11 11.49
C SER A 41 -12.09 -4.65 11.68
N LYS A 42 -11.27 -3.83 12.36
CA LYS A 42 -11.55 -2.39 12.52
C LYS A 42 -11.30 -1.62 11.23
N VAL A 43 -10.16 -1.88 10.57
CA VAL A 43 -9.82 -1.24 9.29
C VAL A 43 -10.86 -1.54 8.22
N ASN A 44 -11.32 -2.80 8.13
CA ASN A 44 -12.33 -3.21 7.19
C ASN A 44 -13.68 -2.54 7.43
N ALA A 45 -14.10 -2.38 8.70
CA ALA A 45 -15.32 -1.65 9.03
C ALA A 45 -15.24 -0.19 8.57
N ASP A 46 -14.10 0.47 8.76
CA ASP A 46 -13.87 1.84 8.30
C ASP A 46 -13.85 1.93 6.77
N LEU A 47 -13.20 0.98 6.10
CA LEU A 47 -13.16 0.90 4.65
C LEU A 47 -14.55 0.66 4.05
N GLN A 48 -15.40 -0.13 4.70
CA GLN A 48 -16.80 -0.31 4.25
C GLN A 48 -17.59 1.01 4.32
N VAL A 49 -17.45 1.76 5.42
CA VAL A 49 -18.09 3.09 5.55
C VAL A 49 -17.54 4.05 4.49
N LEU A 50 -16.22 4.11 4.32
CA LEU A 50 -15.58 5.00 3.36
C LEU A 50 -15.98 4.66 1.93
N THR A 51 -15.83 3.40 1.50
CA THR A 51 -16.15 2.98 0.12
C THR A 51 -17.64 3.17 -0.20
N HIS A 52 -18.53 2.96 0.77
CA HIS A 52 -19.95 3.28 0.61
C HIS A 52 -20.18 4.78 0.41
N HIS A 53 -19.57 5.62 1.26
CA HIS A 53 -19.65 7.07 1.14
C HIS A 53 -19.10 7.57 -0.20
N LEU A 54 -17.96 7.06 -0.65
CA LEU A 54 -17.37 7.43 -1.95
C LEU A 54 -18.32 7.13 -3.12
N LYS A 55 -18.92 5.93 -3.12
CA LYS A 55 -19.90 5.54 -4.15
C LYS A 55 -21.16 6.41 -4.13
N GLN A 56 -21.68 6.72 -2.95
CA GLN A 56 -22.82 7.63 -2.81
C GLN A 56 -22.52 9.04 -3.33
N ASN A 57 -21.26 9.47 -3.27
CA ASN A 57 -20.78 10.75 -3.78
C ASN A 57 -20.23 10.65 -5.22
N GLY A 58 -20.62 9.61 -5.97
CA GLY A 58 -20.39 9.53 -7.41
C GLY A 58 -19.04 8.94 -7.84
N ALA A 59 -18.29 8.30 -6.94
CA ALA A 59 -17.09 7.57 -7.33
C ALA A 59 -17.46 6.38 -8.25
N ALA A 60 -16.98 6.42 -9.50
CA ALA A 60 -17.19 5.36 -10.49
C ALA A 60 -16.30 4.13 -10.22
N SER A 61 -15.09 4.38 -9.73
CA SER A 61 -14.06 3.40 -9.38
C SER A 61 -13.34 3.86 -8.11
N ILE A 62 -12.76 2.91 -7.38
CA ILE A 62 -12.00 3.19 -6.16
C ILE A 62 -10.67 2.44 -6.27
N GLY A 63 -9.56 3.18 -6.23
CA GLY A 63 -8.23 2.65 -6.01
C GLY A 63 -7.79 2.86 -4.57
N ILE A 64 -6.83 2.07 -4.11
CA ILE A 64 -6.23 2.23 -2.79
C ILE A 64 -4.71 2.15 -2.91
N MET A 65 -4.01 3.06 -2.23
CA MET A 65 -2.56 2.97 -2.08
C MET A 65 -2.16 3.01 -0.62
N GLY A 66 -1.01 2.41 -0.31
CA GLY A 66 -0.51 2.32 1.05
C GLY A 66 1.01 2.33 1.11
N PHE A 67 1.50 2.84 2.23
CA PHE A 67 2.92 2.90 2.58
C PHE A 67 3.18 2.00 3.78
N CYS A 68 4.19 1.14 3.76
CA CYS A 68 4.54 0.26 4.89
C CYS A 68 3.33 -0.58 5.36
N TRP A 69 2.78 -0.29 6.55
CA TRP A 69 1.56 -0.88 7.10
C TRP A 69 0.36 -0.71 6.16
N GLY A 70 0.28 0.42 5.45
CA GLY A 70 -0.79 0.66 4.48
C GLY A 70 -0.82 -0.39 3.37
N SER A 71 0.31 -1.00 3.00
CA SER A 71 0.34 -2.06 1.98
C SER A 71 -0.35 -3.35 2.46
N TRP A 72 -0.33 -3.62 3.77
CA TRP A 72 -1.10 -4.72 4.36
C TRP A 72 -2.61 -4.43 4.28
N VAL A 73 -3.02 -3.17 4.50
CA VAL A 73 -4.41 -2.72 4.28
C VAL A 73 -4.81 -2.86 2.81
N VAL A 74 -3.95 -2.46 1.87
CA VAL A 74 -4.19 -2.58 0.43
C VAL A 74 -4.44 -4.03 0.03
N PHE A 75 -3.65 -4.98 0.51
CA PHE A 75 -3.80 -6.41 0.19
C PHE A 75 -5.12 -6.97 0.70
N HIS A 76 -5.45 -6.70 1.96
CA HIS A 76 -6.72 -7.11 2.54
C HIS A 76 -7.92 -6.49 1.82
N ALA A 77 -7.87 -5.19 1.53
CA ALA A 77 -8.91 -4.50 0.77
C ALA A 77 -9.04 -5.05 -0.65
N SER A 78 -7.92 -5.38 -1.31
CA SER A 78 -7.90 -5.97 -2.64
C SER A 78 -8.42 -7.41 -2.66
N ALA A 79 -8.51 -8.08 -1.51
CA ALA A 79 -9.08 -9.41 -1.36
C ALA A 79 -10.59 -9.39 -1.08
N SER A 80 -11.06 -8.41 -0.29
CA SER A 80 -12.42 -8.38 0.27
C SER A 80 -13.34 -7.28 -0.29
N ALA A 81 -12.80 -6.19 -0.84
CA ALA A 81 -13.56 -5.00 -1.20
C ALA A 81 -13.62 -4.76 -2.71
N ASP A 82 -14.55 -3.89 -3.15
CA ASP A 82 -14.68 -3.44 -4.54
C ASP A 82 -13.63 -2.37 -4.86
N ILE A 83 -12.37 -2.79 -4.78
CA ILE A 83 -11.18 -2.03 -5.17
C ILE A 83 -10.83 -2.40 -6.61
N LYS A 84 -10.59 -1.38 -7.45
CA LYS A 84 -10.20 -1.57 -8.85
C LYS A 84 -8.69 -1.69 -9.06
N ALA A 85 -7.89 -1.07 -8.20
CA ALA A 85 -6.44 -1.12 -8.25
C ALA A 85 -5.83 -0.89 -6.87
N GLY A 86 -4.76 -1.62 -6.56
CA GLY A 86 -3.97 -1.45 -5.35
C GLY A 86 -2.54 -0.97 -5.67
N ILE A 87 -1.97 -0.12 -4.83
CA ILE A 87 -0.55 0.27 -4.93
C ILE A 87 0.12 0.15 -3.56
N CYS A 88 1.22 -0.58 -3.52
CA CYS A 88 2.00 -0.83 -2.31
C CYS A 88 3.38 -0.18 -2.46
N VAL A 89 3.70 0.75 -1.56
CA VAL A 89 5.01 1.41 -1.52
C VAL A 89 5.75 0.99 -0.26
N HIS A 90 6.98 0.51 -0.43
CA HIS A 90 7.79 -0.15 0.60
C HIS A 90 6.97 -1.10 1.50
N PRO A 91 6.43 -2.21 0.94
CA PRO A 91 5.43 -3.02 1.64
C PRO A 91 5.97 -3.71 2.90
N ALA A 92 5.19 -3.65 3.98
CA ALA A 92 5.46 -4.41 5.21
C ALA A 92 4.55 -5.64 5.38
N ILE A 93 3.93 -6.13 4.29
CA ILE A 93 2.86 -7.16 4.30
C ILE A 93 3.32 -8.43 5.04
N VAL A 94 4.52 -8.94 4.72
CA VAL A 94 5.09 -10.13 5.37
C VAL A 94 5.17 -9.94 6.88
N LYS A 95 5.73 -8.82 7.32
CA LYS A 95 5.90 -8.53 8.74
C LYS A 95 4.57 -8.37 9.47
N LEU A 96 3.59 -7.73 8.84
CA LEU A 96 2.29 -7.53 9.47
C LEU A 96 1.49 -8.83 9.53
N SER A 97 1.53 -9.67 8.50
CA SER A 97 0.90 -11.00 8.57
C SER A 97 1.54 -11.89 9.63
N GLU A 98 2.87 -11.84 9.85
CA GLU A 98 3.50 -12.49 11.01
C GLU A 98 2.99 -11.94 12.35
N LEU A 99 2.90 -10.62 12.49
CA LEU A 99 2.51 -9.95 13.73
C LEU A 99 1.05 -10.22 14.12
N PHE A 100 0.18 -10.32 13.12
CA PHE A 100 -1.25 -10.64 13.27
C PHE A 100 -1.56 -12.14 13.15
N GLU A 101 -0.53 -12.99 13.00
CA GLU A 101 -0.67 -14.45 12.92
C GLU A 101 -1.60 -14.89 11.76
N GLU A 102 -1.48 -14.21 10.63
CA GLU A 102 -2.29 -14.43 9.42
C GLU A 102 -1.63 -15.41 8.45
N ASN A 103 -2.45 -16.15 7.71
CA ASN A 103 -1.99 -16.94 6.58
C ASN A 103 -1.78 -16.05 5.35
N LEU A 104 -0.53 -15.63 5.13
CA LEU A 104 -0.19 -14.76 4.00
C LEU A 104 -0.43 -15.43 2.64
N ASP A 105 -0.22 -16.74 2.51
CA ASP A 105 -0.49 -17.45 1.26
C ASP A 105 -1.96 -17.34 0.87
N GLU A 106 -2.86 -17.53 1.84
CA GLU A 106 -4.31 -17.39 1.66
C GLU A 106 -4.70 -15.94 1.34
N LEU A 107 -4.12 -14.95 2.05
CA LEU A 107 -4.38 -13.54 1.75
C LEU A 107 -4.02 -13.21 0.29
N VAL A 108 -2.85 -13.64 -0.17
CA VAL A 108 -2.39 -13.42 -1.55
C VAL A 108 -3.29 -14.14 -2.56
N ASP A 109 -3.77 -15.36 -2.24
CA ASP A 109 -4.72 -16.08 -3.11
C ASP A 109 -6.02 -15.32 -3.32
N HIS A 110 -6.50 -14.61 -2.30
CA HIS A 110 -7.76 -13.89 -2.38
C HIS A 110 -7.67 -12.51 -3.04
N VAL A 111 -6.47 -11.93 -3.22
CA VAL A 111 -6.30 -10.64 -3.93
C VAL A 111 -6.89 -10.72 -5.33
N LYS A 112 -7.79 -9.80 -5.68
CA LYS A 112 -8.50 -9.74 -6.98
C LYS A 112 -8.15 -8.51 -7.81
N ALA A 113 -7.79 -7.41 -7.15
CA ALA A 113 -7.41 -6.18 -7.85
C ALA A 113 -5.95 -6.25 -8.33
N PRO A 114 -5.62 -5.72 -9.52
CA PRO A 114 -4.24 -5.56 -9.95
C PRO A 114 -3.47 -4.65 -8.98
N GLN A 115 -2.21 -5.00 -8.75
CA GLN A 115 -1.29 -4.37 -7.79
C GLN A 115 -0.08 -3.77 -8.50
N LEU A 116 0.32 -2.57 -8.11
CA LEU A 116 1.68 -2.06 -8.32
C LEU A 116 2.46 -2.18 -7.01
N ILE A 117 3.59 -2.87 -7.02
CA ILE A 117 4.43 -3.06 -5.84
C ILE A 117 5.78 -2.38 -6.05
N LEU A 118 6.08 -1.39 -5.21
CA LEU A 118 7.29 -0.56 -5.27
C LEU A 118 8.15 -0.86 -4.04
N ASN A 119 9.17 -1.72 -4.17
CA ASN A 119 9.97 -2.20 -3.04
C ASN A 119 11.24 -1.38 -2.80
N ALA A 120 11.62 -1.21 -1.54
CA ALA A 120 12.97 -0.81 -1.16
C ALA A 120 13.95 -1.98 -1.24
N GLY A 121 15.24 -1.69 -1.33
CA GLY A 121 16.29 -2.70 -1.36
C GLY A 121 16.32 -3.62 -0.13
N ASN A 122 15.96 -3.08 1.03
CA ASN A 122 15.90 -3.83 2.29
C ASN A 122 14.50 -4.36 2.66
N ASP A 123 13.54 -4.32 1.73
CA ASP A 123 12.24 -4.98 1.91
C ASP A 123 12.36 -6.50 1.71
N SER A 124 11.30 -7.22 2.06
CA SER A 124 11.24 -8.68 1.89
C SER A 124 11.34 -9.08 0.41
N ASP A 125 12.22 -10.04 0.12
CA ASP A 125 12.39 -10.58 -1.23
C ASP A 125 11.15 -11.31 -1.76
N LEU A 126 10.17 -11.65 -0.89
CA LEU A 126 8.96 -12.37 -1.30
C LEU A 126 8.05 -11.55 -2.23
N PHE A 127 8.13 -10.22 -2.18
CA PHE A 127 7.36 -9.28 -3.01
C PHE A 127 8.22 -8.50 -4.02
N LYS A 128 9.54 -8.72 -4.04
CA LYS A 128 10.43 -8.21 -5.08
C LYS A 128 10.28 -8.96 -6.40
N GLU A 129 10.89 -8.46 -7.46
CA GLU A 129 10.92 -9.12 -8.76
C GLU A 129 11.43 -10.57 -8.61
N GLY A 130 10.66 -11.54 -9.11
CA GLY A 130 10.97 -12.97 -8.96
C GLY A 130 10.65 -13.58 -7.59
N GLY A 131 10.20 -12.79 -6.61
CA GLY A 131 9.75 -13.26 -5.30
C GLY A 131 8.49 -14.13 -5.37
N LYS A 132 8.33 -15.06 -4.41
CA LYS A 132 7.21 -16.02 -4.36
C LYS A 132 5.84 -15.38 -4.61
N TYR A 133 5.52 -14.31 -3.89
CA TYR A 133 4.20 -13.67 -3.97
C TYR A 133 4.08 -12.72 -5.17
N ALA A 134 5.18 -12.08 -5.58
CA ALA A 134 5.24 -11.32 -6.83
C ALA A 134 4.94 -12.22 -8.04
N VAL A 135 5.63 -13.36 -8.15
CA VAL A 135 5.41 -14.35 -9.22
C VAL A 135 3.98 -14.86 -9.20
N LYS A 136 3.47 -15.25 -8.03
CA LYS A 136 2.10 -15.76 -7.87
C LYS A 136 1.04 -14.77 -8.35
N LEU A 137 1.21 -13.47 -8.08
CA LEU A 137 0.28 -12.43 -8.56
C LEU A 137 0.49 -12.12 -10.05
N LYS A 138 1.74 -12.14 -10.55
CA LYS A 138 2.06 -11.93 -11.97
C LYS A 138 1.48 -13.01 -12.88
N GLU A 139 1.56 -14.28 -12.48
CA GLU A 139 0.96 -15.40 -13.22
C GLU A 139 -0.56 -15.27 -13.35
N ARG A 140 -1.19 -14.53 -12.44
CA ARG A 140 -2.63 -14.21 -12.47
C ARG A 140 -2.94 -12.90 -13.22
N GLY A 141 -1.93 -12.23 -13.78
CA GLY A 141 -2.06 -10.94 -14.45
C GLY A 141 -2.38 -9.78 -13.51
N LEU A 142 -2.08 -9.91 -12.22
CA LEU A 142 -2.49 -8.96 -11.17
C LEU A 142 -1.33 -8.14 -10.60
N CYS A 143 -0.13 -8.14 -11.18
CA CYS A 143 1.02 -7.51 -10.54
C CYS A 143 2.01 -6.88 -11.51
N GLU A 144 2.39 -5.64 -11.22
CA GLU A 144 3.57 -4.96 -11.72
C GLU A 144 4.51 -4.71 -10.52
N VAL A 145 5.81 -4.99 -10.67
CA VAL A 145 6.79 -4.83 -9.58
C VAL A 145 7.92 -3.93 -10.05
N VAL A 146 8.35 -3.03 -9.18
CA VAL A 146 9.53 -2.18 -9.37
C VAL A 146 10.34 -2.18 -8.08
N ASP A 147 11.60 -2.57 -8.19
CA ASP A 147 12.52 -2.61 -7.06
C ASP A 147 13.48 -1.42 -7.11
N TYR A 148 13.65 -0.76 -5.97
CA TYR A 148 14.59 0.35 -5.77
C TYR A 148 15.71 -0.13 -4.83
N PRO A 149 16.74 -0.83 -5.36
CA PRO A 149 17.73 -1.53 -4.55
C PRO A 149 18.56 -0.60 -3.66
N ASP A 150 18.74 0.66 -4.08
CA ASP A 150 19.50 1.67 -3.33
C ASP A 150 18.64 2.44 -2.31
N MET A 151 17.33 2.18 -2.27
CA MET A 151 16.41 2.82 -1.34
C MET A 151 16.20 1.98 -0.08
N THR A 152 15.89 2.66 1.02
CA THR A 152 15.57 2.04 2.31
C THR A 152 14.07 2.16 2.62
N HIS A 153 13.49 1.17 3.29
CA HIS A 153 12.10 1.12 3.70
C HIS A 153 11.60 2.46 4.25
N GLY A 154 10.60 3.05 3.59
CA GLY A 154 10.06 4.36 3.94
C GLY A 154 10.75 5.57 3.31
N TRP A 155 11.58 5.37 2.29
CA TRP A 155 12.27 6.47 1.60
C TRP A 155 11.30 7.52 1.04
N VAL A 156 10.10 7.11 0.61
CA VAL A 156 9.14 8.04 0.02
C VAL A 156 8.63 9.10 0.99
N PRO A 157 8.10 8.74 2.18
CA PRO A 157 7.67 9.75 3.15
C PRO A 157 8.80 10.34 4.01
N ARG A 158 9.98 9.70 4.11
CA ARG A 158 11.02 10.05 5.11
C ARG A 158 12.43 10.26 4.55
N GLY A 159 12.64 10.05 3.25
CA GLY A 159 13.94 10.16 2.62
C GLY A 159 14.51 11.58 2.64
N ASN A 160 15.84 11.68 2.66
CA ASN A 160 16.53 12.97 2.54
C ASN A 160 16.51 13.44 1.09
N LEU A 161 15.62 14.38 0.75
CA LEU A 161 15.50 14.93 -0.61
C LEU A 161 16.69 15.80 -1.04
N SER A 162 17.66 16.10 -0.16
CA SER A 162 18.93 16.71 -0.58
C SER A 162 19.88 15.70 -1.24
N ASP A 163 19.60 14.40 -1.11
CA ASP A 163 20.27 13.36 -1.88
C ASP A 163 19.56 13.22 -3.25
N PRO A 164 20.24 13.52 -4.37
CA PRO A 164 19.63 13.46 -5.70
C PRO A 164 19.08 12.07 -6.07
N ALA A 165 19.67 10.98 -5.55
CA ALA A 165 19.18 9.63 -5.83
C ALA A 165 17.85 9.37 -5.13
N VAL A 166 17.71 9.85 -3.89
CA VAL A 166 16.46 9.75 -3.13
C VAL A 166 15.39 10.63 -3.76
N GLU A 167 15.71 11.88 -4.11
CA GLU A 167 14.78 12.79 -4.78
C GLU A 167 14.26 12.18 -6.09
N ALA A 168 15.15 11.69 -6.95
CA ALA A 168 14.78 11.05 -8.20
C ALA A 168 13.86 9.82 -7.99
N ALA A 169 14.16 8.98 -6.99
CA ALA A 169 13.34 7.83 -6.66
C ALA A 169 11.94 8.22 -6.15
N VAL A 170 11.82 9.31 -5.37
CA VAL A 170 10.52 9.82 -4.92
C VAL A 170 9.68 10.36 -6.08
N ILE A 171 10.32 11.07 -7.02
CA ILE A 171 9.66 11.56 -8.24
C ILE A 171 9.19 10.38 -9.10
N ASP A 172 10.03 9.37 -9.32
CA ASP A 172 9.69 8.19 -10.11
C ASP A 172 8.51 7.42 -9.50
N VAL A 173 8.53 7.17 -8.17
CA VAL A 173 7.39 6.57 -7.46
C VAL A 173 6.12 7.38 -7.67
N THR A 174 6.19 8.70 -7.52
CA THR A 174 5.02 9.58 -7.67
C THR A 174 4.41 9.46 -9.06
N ASN A 175 5.23 9.50 -10.10
CA ASN A 175 4.77 9.40 -11.49
C ASN A 175 4.14 8.02 -11.76
N ARG A 176 4.79 6.94 -11.33
CA ARG A 176 4.25 5.58 -11.48
C ARG A 176 2.92 5.40 -10.78
N VAL A 177 2.75 5.96 -9.58
CA VAL A 177 1.48 5.90 -8.84
C VAL A 177 0.37 6.58 -9.65
N ILE A 178 0.64 7.77 -10.18
CA ILE A 178 -0.33 8.53 -11.00
C ILE A 178 -0.67 7.75 -12.27
N GLU A 179 0.34 7.33 -13.03
CA GLU A 179 0.15 6.59 -14.29
C GLU A 179 -0.61 5.29 -14.08
N TYR A 180 -0.31 4.56 -13.01
CA TYR A 180 -0.98 3.31 -12.68
C TYR A 180 -2.46 3.54 -12.37
N PHE A 181 -2.79 4.54 -11.55
CA PHE A 181 -4.19 4.86 -11.29
C PHE A 181 -4.91 5.39 -12.52
N GLN A 182 -4.28 6.21 -13.38
CA GLN A 182 -4.89 6.67 -14.63
C GLN A 182 -5.22 5.52 -15.59
N LYS A 183 -4.42 4.46 -15.58
CA LYS A 183 -4.62 3.25 -16.39
C LYS A 183 -5.72 2.35 -15.85
N HIS A 184 -5.90 2.31 -14.52
CA HIS A 184 -6.71 1.28 -13.86
C HIS A 184 -8.00 1.77 -13.17
N LEU A 185 -8.20 3.09 -13.02
CA LEU A 185 -9.40 3.70 -12.45
C LEU A 185 -10.24 4.42 -13.49
#